data_AF-A0A960WXR4-F1
#
_entry.id   AF-A0A960WXR4-F1
#
_cell.length_a   1.000
_cell.length_b   1.000
_cell.length_c   1.000
_cell.angle_alpha   90.00
_cell.angle_beta   90.00
_cell.angle_gamma   90.00
#
_symmetry.space_group_name_H-M   'P 1'
#
loop_
_entity.id
_entity.type
_entity.pdbx_description
1 polymer ?
#
loop_
_entity_poly.entity_id
_entity_poly.type
_entity_poly.pdbx_seq_one_letter_code
_entity_poly.pdbx_strand_id
1 'polypeptide(L)'
;MKRLLLALVIPSIAFAQQPQEDAAMVRMRDAMKKLTQRIVDAESQMAAAQAAQFAADAAAQELTAKLEAANKQIKNLTSDLAAEKSDAEKKITDLERKAVADGRQIAALTEALGKWKEGFEKAKTIAEAKEGERAEAAARSVELERKAAAHEQKNREMYALGMEILERYKKFGLGTALLSREPFVGSMRVKFQNYIQDYGNKLEAQRIDPTAPVTATNPAAVQAPASAATASAEQPASQQ
;
A
#
# COMPACT_ATOMS: atom_id res chain seq x y z
N MET A 1 71.10 139.14 -3.48
CA MET A 1 71.17 140.57 -3.06
C MET A 1 69.97 140.83 -2.16
N LYS A 2 70.20 140.97 -0.85
CA LYS A 2 70.12 142.23 -0.08
C LYS A 2 68.71 142.87 -0.04
N ARG A 3 68.02 142.57 1.08
CA ARG A 3 67.28 143.45 2.03
C ARG A 3 66.39 144.58 1.48
N LEU A 4 65.11 144.59 1.89
CA LEU A 4 64.43 145.66 2.67
C LEU A 4 62.97 145.21 2.93
N LEU A 5 62.41 145.01 4.15
CA LEU A 5 62.15 145.89 5.31
C LEU A 5 61.09 147.00 5.07
N LEU A 6 59.83 146.77 5.49
CA LEU A 6 58.89 147.70 6.15
C LEU A 6 57.58 146.94 6.45
N ALA A 7 57.33 146.40 7.65
CA ALA A 7 56.85 147.04 8.88
C ALA A 7 55.40 147.59 8.81
N LEU A 8 54.52 147.01 9.66
CA LEU A 8 53.64 147.66 10.64
C LEU A 8 52.14 147.21 10.65
N VAL A 9 51.73 146.76 11.85
CA VAL A 9 50.39 146.70 12.50
C VAL A 9 49.55 145.41 12.41
N ILE A 10 49.53 144.70 13.54
CA ILE A 10 48.53 143.74 14.08
C ILE A 10 47.82 144.49 15.25
N PRO A 11 46.50 144.36 15.49
CA PRO A 11 45.92 143.32 16.38
C PRO A 11 44.66 142.65 15.78
N SER A 12 44.58 141.32 15.70
CA SER A 12 44.08 140.39 16.73
C SER A 12 42.69 140.74 17.27
N ILE A 13 41.69 139.90 16.96
CA ILE A 13 40.72 139.32 17.92
C ILE A 13 40.15 138.00 17.36
N ALA A 14 40.31 136.97 18.19
CA ALA A 14 39.48 135.77 18.40
C ALA A 14 39.27 134.73 17.29
N PHE A 15 39.96 133.61 17.50
CA PHE A 15 39.45 132.24 17.37
C PHE A 15 37.98 132.10 17.80
N ALA A 16 37.18 131.44 16.96
CA ALA A 16 36.07 130.61 17.39
C ALA A 16 35.86 129.47 16.37
N GLN A 17 35.98 128.24 16.88
CA GLN A 17 35.35 127.01 16.40
C GLN A 17 35.29 126.69 14.88
N GLN A 18 36.00 125.63 14.48
CA GLN A 18 35.32 124.55 13.73
C GLN A 18 34.06 124.12 14.53
N PRO A 19 32.90 123.84 13.90
CA PRO A 19 32.68 122.43 13.53
C PRO A 19 31.63 122.17 12.40
N GLN A 20 31.68 120.95 11.85
CA GLN A 20 30.50 120.13 11.55
C GLN A 20 29.73 120.28 10.22
N GLU A 21 30.38 120.31 9.06
CA GLU A 21 29.65 120.08 7.77
C GLU A 21 29.94 118.74 7.06
N ASP A 22 31.04 118.04 7.35
CA ASP A 22 31.38 116.78 6.64
C ASP A 22 30.95 115.49 7.37
N ALA A 23 30.89 115.49 8.71
CA ALA A 23 30.56 114.28 9.48
C ALA A 23 29.09 113.85 9.32
N ALA A 24 28.18 114.79 9.06
CA ALA A 24 26.77 114.50 8.82
C ALA A 24 26.56 113.87 7.44
N MET A 25 27.28 114.34 6.41
CA MET A 25 27.15 113.84 5.04
C MET A 25 27.80 112.45 4.87
N VAL A 26 28.94 112.19 5.52
CA VAL A 26 29.56 110.85 5.56
C VAL A 26 28.67 109.85 6.29
N ARG A 27 28.10 110.23 7.45
CA ARG A 27 27.13 109.39 8.18
C ARG A 27 25.88 109.10 7.35
N MET A 28 25.40 110.07 6.56
CA MET A 28 24.25 109.87 5.68
C MET A 28 24.58 108.94 4.50
N ARG A 29 25.78 109.05 3.92
CA ARG A 29 26.27 108.12 2.89
C ARG A 29 26.47 106.71 3.43
N ASP A 30 27.00 106.56 4.63
CA ASP A 30 27.15 105.26 5.29
C ASP A 30 25.80 104.68 5.73
N ALA A 31 24.84 105.53 6.12
CA ALA A 31 23.45 105.12 6.36
C ALA A 31 22.77 104.65 5.07
N MET A 32 22.98 105.36 3.95
CA MET A 32 22.51 104.94 2.63
C MET A 32 23.13 103.62 2.19
N LYS A 33 24.46 103.44 2.31
CA LYS A 33 25.13 102.16 2.00
C LYS A 33 24.60 101.00 2.85
N LYS A 34 24.41 101.22 4.15
CA LYS A 34 23.80 100.22 5.05
C LYS A 34 22.36 99.90 4.68
N LEU A 35 21.59 100.90 4.23
CA LEU A 35 20.22 100.70 3.76
C LEU A 35 20.19 99.92 2.44
N THR A 36 21.06 100.24 1.48
CA THR A 36 21.22 99.49 0.23
C THR A 36 21.65 98.06 0.51
N GLN A 37 22.59 97.86 1.42
CA GLN A 37 23.04 96.52 1.82
C GLN A 37 21.89 95.73 2.48
N ARG A 38 21.08 96.36 3.33
CA ARG A 38 19.86 95.72 3.87
C ARG A 38 18.83 95.37 2.81
N ILE A 39 18.67 96.18 1.76
CA ILE A 39 17.75 95.87 0.65
C ILE A 39 18.26 94.66 -0.13
N VAL A 40 19.56 94.63 -0.47
CA VAL A 40 20.17 93.48 -1.18
C VAL A 40 20.13 92.21 -0.31
N ASP A 41 20.44 92.32 0.99
CA ASP A 41 20.35 91.20 1.93
C ASP A 41 18.91 90.71 2.08
N ALA A 42 17.92 91.61 2.13
CA ALA A 42 16.51 91.26 2.20
C ALA A 42 15.99 90.63 0.89
N GLU A 43 16.40 91.14 -0.27
CA GLU A 43 16.10 90.55 -1.58
C GLU A 43 16.73 89.15 -1.71
N SER A 44 17.98 88.99 -1.27
CA SER A 44 18.65 87.68 -1.24
C SER A 44 17.98 86.71 -0.28
N GLN A 45 17.51 87.17 0.89
CA GLN A 45 16.77 86.34 1.84
C GLN A 45 15.39 85.96 1.30
N MET A 46 14.70 86.87 0.61
CA MET A 46 13.42 86.59 -0.03
C MET A 46 13.58 85.57 -1.17
N ALA A 47 14.61 85.70 -2.00
CA ALA A 47 14.92 84.72 -3.03
C ALA A 47 15.28 83.35 -2.44
N ALA A 48 16.08 83.31 -1.37
CA ALA A 48 16.43 82.07 -0.68
C ALA A 48 15.21 81.41 0.00
N ALA A 49 14.34 82.19 0.64
CA ALA A 49 13.11 81.71 1.26
C ALA A 49 12.14 81.17 0.20
N GLN A 50 12.01 81.86 -0.94
CA GLN A 50 11.17 81.42 -2.05
C GLN A 50 11.69 80.12 -2.67
N ALA A 51 13.00 79.99 -2.87
CA ALA A 51 13.63 78.75 -3.33
C ALA A 51 13.44 77.60 -2.33
N ALA A 52 13.57 77.87 -1.03
CA ALA A 52 13.31 76.89 0.02
C ALA A 52 11.83 76.46 0.07
N GLN A 53 10.90 77.40 -0.17
CA GLN A 53 9.48 77.09 -0.23
C GLN A 53 9.13 76.20 -1.43
N PHE A 54 9.67 76.50 -2.62
CA PHE A 54 9.50 75.62 -3.78
C PHE A 54 10.11 74.22 -3.56
N ALA A 55 11.27 74.13 -2.91
CA ALA A 55 11.88 72.85 -2.57
C ALA A 55 11.05 72.07 -1.53
N ALA A 56 10.48 72.75 -0.53
CA ALA A 56 9.59 72.15 0.46
C ALA A 56 8.27 71.68 -0.16
N ASP A 57 7.67 72.47 -1.05
CA ASP A 57 6.44 72.11 -1.76
C ASP A 57 6.68 70.91 -2.69
N ALA A 58 7.81 70.86 -3.39
CA ALA A 58 8.21 69.72 -4.21
C ALA A 58 8.41 68.44 -3.35
N ALA A 59 9.08 68.56 -2.21
CA ALA A 59 9.27 67.44 -1.28
C ALA A 59 7.94 66.96 -0.67
N ALA A 60 7.02 67.89 -0.34
CA ALA A 60 5.70 67.56 0.16
C ALA A 60 4.88 66.80 -0.89
N GLN A 61 4.89 67.25 -2.15
CA GLN A 61 4.23 66.54 -3.26
C GLN A 61 4.82 65.14 -3.47
N GLU A 62 6.15 64.99 -3.42
CA GLU A 62 6.81 63.69 -3.54
C GLU A 62 6.44 62.74 -2.38
N LEU A 63 6.41 63.24 -1.14
CA LEU A 63 6.00 62.46 0.01
C LEU A 63 4.53 62.06 -0.07
N THR A 64 3.64 62.95 -0.49
CA THR A 64 2.22 62.62 -0.74
C THR A 64 2.08 61.54 -1.81
N ALA A 65 2.79 61.66 -2.93
CA ALA A 65 2.78 60.64 -3.99
C ALA A 65 3.28 59.28 -3.50
N LYS A 66 4.35 59.25 -2.68
CA LYS A 66 4.86 58.02 -2.06
C LYS A 66 3.87 57.41 -1.08
N LEU A 67 3.19 58.23 -0.28
CA LEU A 67 2.18 57.78 0.68
C LEU A 67 0.98 57.16 -0.04
N GLU A 68 0.49 57.81 -1.10
CA GLU A 68 -0.58 57.26 -1.94
C GLU A 68 -0.17 55.94 -2.62
N ALA A 69 1.05 55.87 -3.16
CA ALA A 69 1.58 54.64 -3.75
C ALA A 69 1.70 53.50 -2.72
N ALA A 70 2.23 53.79 -1.52
CA ALA A 70 2.33 52.84 -0.43
C ALA A 70 0.96 52.37 0.06
N ASN A 71 -0.01 53.28 0.22
CA ASN A 71 -1.38 52.93 0.58
C ASN A 71 -2.05 52.04 -0.46
N LYS A 72 -1.81 52.31 -1.75
CA LYS A 72 -2.31 51.46 -2.84
C LYS A 72 -1.68 50.06 -2.79
N GLN A 73 -0.38 49.97 -2.53
CA GLN A 73 0.31 48.69 -2.35
C GLN A 73 -0.22 47.92 -1.14
N ILE A 74 -0.39 48.57 0.02
CA ILE A 74 -0.95 47.95 1.22
C ILE A 74 -2.36 47.41 0.93
N LYS A 75 -3.21 48.19 0.25
CA LYS A 75 -4.57 47.77 -0.11
C LYS A 75 -4.55 46.54 -1.03
N ASN A 76 -3.70 46.54 -2.06
CA ASN A 76 -3.58 45.40 -2.97
C ASN A 76 -3.07 44.16 -2.23
N LEU A 77 -1.97 44.27 -1.48
CA LEU A 77 -1.40 43.17 -0.70
C LEU A 77 -2.40 42.61 0.33
N THR A 78 -3.20 43.47 0.96
CA THR A 78 -4.24 43.05 1.91
C THR A 78 -5.35 42.27 1.19
N SER A 79 -5.75 42.71 0.01
CA SER A 79 -6.74 42.01 -0.82
C SER A 79 -6.22 40.66 -1.31
N ASP A 80 -4.97 40.62 -1.79
CA ASP A 80 -4.32 39.40 -2.28
C ASP A 80 -4.15 38.39 -1.14
N LEU A 81 -3.68 38.83 0.03
CA LEU A 81 -3.57 37.99 1.22
C LEU A 81 -4.94 37.43 1.66
N ALA A 82 -6.01 38.22 1.58
CA ALA A 82 -7.35 37.76 1.91
C ALA A 82 -7.84 36.69 0.91
N ALA A 83 -7.57 36.87 -0.37
CA ALA A 83 -7.90 35.89 -1.41
C ALA A 83 -7.10 34.59 -1.23
N GLU A 84 -5.77 34.68 -1.02
CA GLU A 84 -4.91 33.53 -0.79
C GLU A 84 -5.31 32.75 0.45
N LYS A 85 -5.64 33.43 1.55
CA LYS A 85 -6.13 32.77 2.77
C LYS A 85 -7.43 32.02 2.52
N SER A 86 -8.38 32.64 1.82
CA SER A 86 -9.65 31.98 1.47
C SER A 86 -9.41 30.73 0.62
N ASP A 87 -8.51 30.79 -0.36
CA ASP A 87 -8.21 29.65 -1.23
C ASP A 87 -7.41 28.57 -0.51
N ALA A 88 -6.51 28.95 0.40
CA ALA A 88 -5.81 28.01 1.27
C ALA A 88 -6.78 27.27 2.20
N GLU A 89 -7.70 27.99 2.85
CA GLU A 89 -8.74 27.39 3.69
C GLU A 89 -9.61 26.41 2.91
N LYS A 90 -10.08 26.77 1.71
CA LYS A 90 -10.84 25.85 0.84
C LYS A 90 -10.04 24.58 0.54
N LYS A 91 -8.78 24.72 0.12
CA LYS A 91 -7.90 23.58 -0.18
C LYS A 91 -7.68 22.69 1.04
N ILE A 92 -7.49 23.28 2.22
CA ILE A 92 -7.36 22.52 3.49
C ILE A 92 -8.63 21.72 3.74
N THR A 93 -9.81 22.35 3.68
CA THR A 93 -11.08 21.64 3.93
C THR A 93 -11.35 20.55 2.90
N ASP A 94 -10.95 20.74 1.64
CA ASP A 94 -11.08 19.73 0.59
C ASP A 94 -10.11 18.56 0.81
N LEU A 95 -8.86 18.84 1.22
CA LEU A 95 -7.87 17.80 1.56
C LEU A 95 -8.29 17.01 2.80
N GLU A 96 -8.81 17.67 3.84
CA GLU A 96 -9.35 17.01 5.02
C GLU A 96 -10.53 16.10 4.66
N ARG A 97 -11.45 16.58 3.81
CA ARG A 97 -12.57 15.75 3.31
C ARG A 97 -12.07 14.53 2.53
N LYS A 98 -11.07 14.69 1.67
CA LYS A 98 -10.45 13.58 0.94
C LYS A 98 -9.75 12.59 1.88
N ALA A 99 -8.97 13.07 2.84
CA ALA A 99 -8.28 12.22 3.81
C ALA A 99 -9.27 11.36 4.63
N VAL A 100 -10.41 11.94 5.03
CA VAL A 100 -11.48 11.20 5.70
C VAL A 100 -12.13 10.17 4.76
N ALA A 101 -12.37 10.52 3.50
CA ALA A 101 -12.93 9.59 2.52
C ALA A 101 -11.98 8.41 2.22
N ASP A 102 -10.69 8.70 2.01
CA ASP A 102 -9.65 7.70 1.79
C ASP A 102 -9.49 6.80 3.01
N GLY A 103 -9.50 7.37 4.22
CA GLY A 103 -9.48 6.60 5.46
C GLY A 103 -10.65 5.62 5.59
N ARG A 104 -11.86 6.04 5.21
CA ARG A 104 -13.04 5.16 5.16
C ARG A 104 -12.89 4.06 4.10
N GLN A 105 -12.36 4.39 2.93
CA GLN A 105 -12.14 3.42 1.85
C GLN A 105 -11.09 2.39 2.25
N ILE A 106 -9.97 2.81 2.86
CA ILE A 106 -8.93 1.91 3.36
C ILE A 106 -9.51 0.97 4.43
N ALA A 107 -10.32 1.48 5.37
CA ALA A 107 -10.97 0.67 6.39
C ALA A 107 -11.91 -0.39 5.76
N ALA A 108 -12.76 0.02 4.81
CA ALA A 108 -13.68 -0.88 4.11
C ALA A 108 -12.93 -1.95 3.29
N LEU A 109 -11.87 -1.58 2.58
CA LEU A 109 -11.04 -2.52 1.83
C LEU A 109 -10.31 -3.49 2.75
N THR A 110 -9.81 -3.02 3.90
CA THR A 110 -9.14 -3.86 4.89
C THR A 110 -10.11 -4.89 5.48
N GLU A 111 -11.33 -4.47 5.82
CA GLU A 111 -12.39 -5.36 6.30
C GLU A 111 -12.78 -6.40 5.24
N ALA A 112 -12.98 -5.96 3.98
CA ALA A 112 -13.29 -6.85 2.88
C ALA A 112 -12.17 -7.89 2.65
N LEU A 113 -10.91 -7.47 2.70
CA LEU A 113 -9.74 -8.34 2.58
C LEU A 113 -9.70 -9.36 3.73
N GLY A 114 -10.01 -8.93 4.95
CA GLY A 114 -10.15 -9.83 6.11
C GLY A 114 -11.21 -10.92 5.89
N LYS A 115 -12.42 -10.51 5.46
CA LYS A 115 -13.51 -11.45 5.14
C LYS A 115 -13.16 -12.41 4.01
N TRP A 116 -12.48 -11.92 2.96
CA TRP A 116 -12.02 -12.75 1.85
C TRP A 116 -10.99 -13.78 2.29
N LYS A 117 -10.03 -13.40 3.13
CA LYS A 117 -9.06 -14.34 3.70
C LYS A 117 -9.74 -15.39 4.57
N GLU A 118 -10.64 -14.99 5.45
CA GLU A 118 -11.39 -15.93 6.29
C GLU A 118 -12.24 -16.89 5.45
N GLY A 119 -12.95 -16.37 4.44
CA GLY A 119 -13.72 -17.17 3.50
C GLY A 119 -12.87 -18.14 2.71
N PHE A 120 -11.69 -17.70 2.26
CA PHE A 120 -10.72 -18.54 1.55
C PHE A 120 -10.18 -19.67 2.43
N GLU A 121 -9.76 -19.38 3.67
CA GLU A 121 -9.26 -20.41 4.59
C GLU A 121 -10.35 -21.43 4.96
N LYS A 122 -11.59 -20.98 5.16
CA LYS A 122 -12.75 -21.87 5.34
C LYS A 122 -12.97 -22.75 4.12
N ALA A 123 -12.98 -22.18 2.91
CA ALA A 123 -13.17 -22.92 1.67
C ALA A 123 -12.05 -23.95 1.46
N LYS A 124 -10.79 -23.56 1.73
CA LYS A 124 -9.63 -24.45 1.68
C LYS A 124 -9.78 -25.63 2.65
N THR A 125 -10.13 -25.35 3.90
CA THR A 125 -10.31 -26.39 4.93
C THR A 125 -11.43 -27.36 4.55
N ILE A 126 -12.55 -26.86 4.01
CA ILE A 126 -13.65 -27.69 3.52
C ILE A 126 -13.20 -28.53 2.33
N ALA A 127 -12.42 -27.96 1.40
CA ALA A 127 -11.90 -28.70 0.25
C ALA A 127 -10.96 -29.84 0.68
N GLU A 128 -10.02 -29.56 1.59
CA GLU A 128 -9.12 -30.56 2.16
C GLU A 128 -9.88 -31.67 2.91
N ALA A 129 -10.86 -31.31 3.73
CA ALA A 129 -11.71 -32.28 4.42
C ALA A 129 -12.52 -33.14 3.44
N LYS A 130 -13.10 -32.53 2.41
CA LYS A 130 -13.86 -33.26 1.38
C LYS A 130 -12.99 -34.18 0.55
N GLU A 131 -11.75 -33.78 0.26
CA GLU A 131 -10.81 -34.65 -0.44
C GLU A 131 -10.38 -35.82 0.44
N GLY A 132 -10.16 -35.59 1.73
CA GLY A 132 -9.93 -36.66 2.72
C GLY A 132 -11.09 -37.66 2.79
N GLU A 133 -12.32 -37.17 2.92
CA GLU A 133 -13.54 -38.00 2.92
C GLU A 133 -13.69 -38.81 1.62
N ARG A 134 -13.37 -38.22 0.46
CA ARG A 134 -13.39 -38.92 -0.84
C ARG A 134 -12.35 -40.02 -0.90
N ALA A 135 -11.12 -39.75 -0.45
CA ALA A 135 -10.06 -40.74 -0.41
C ALA A 135 -10.41 -41.92 0.52
N GLU A 136 -10.96 -41.63 1.71
CA GLU A 136 -11.43 -42.67 2.64
C GLU A 136 -12.61 -43.47 2.08
N ALA A 137 -13.57 -42.82 1.44
CA ALA A 137 -14.70 -43.48 0.79
C ALA A 137 -14.23 -44.39 -0.36
N ALA A 138 -13.30 -43.92 -1.19
CA ALA A 138 -12.70 -44.71 -2.26
C ALA A 138 -11.93 -45.93 -1.71
N ALA A 139 -11.15 -45.76 -0.65
CA ALA A 139 -10.44 -46.85 0.01
C ALA A 139 -11.41 -47.90 0.59
N ARG A 140 -12.49 -47.45 1.24
CA ARG A 140 -13.55 -48.35 1.74
C ARG A 140 -14.28 -49.08 0.62
N SER A 141 -14.55 -48.43 -0.52
CA SER A 141 -15.16 -49.09 -1.68
C SER A 141 -14.28 -50.23 -2.18
N VAL A 142 -12.97 -49.98 -2.36
CA VAL A 142 -12.01 -51.00 -2.80
C VAL A 142 -11.91 -52.15 -1.79
N GLU A 143 -11.91 -51.86 -0.50
CA GLU A 143 -11.89 -52.91 0.53
C GLU A 143 -13.16 -53.76 0.50
N LEU A 144 -14.33 -53.14 0.38
CA LEU A 144 -15.61 -53.83 0.30
C LEU A 144 -15.73 -54.67 -0.97
N GLU A 145 -15.28 -54.16 -2.12
CA GLU A 145 -15.22 -54.91 -3.38
C GLU A 145 -14.32 -56.15 -3.25
N ARG A 146 -13.16 -56.02 -2.59
CA ARG A 146 -12.28 -57.17 -2.31
C ARG A 146 -12.93 -58.18 -1.37
N LYS A 147 -13.63 -57.73 -0.33
CA LYS A 147 -14.39 -58.62 0.58
C LYS A 147 -15.49 -59.36 -0.18
N ALA A 148 -16.27 -58.65 -0.99
CA ALA A 148 -17.33 -59.22 -1.80
C ALA A 148 -16.78 -60.29 -2.75
N ALA A 149 -15.72 -59.99 -3.50
CA ALA A 149 -15.08 -60.95 -4.40
C ALA A 149 -14.58 -62.21 -3.68
N ALA A 150 -13.96 -62.06 -2.50
CA ALA A 150 -13.50 -63.18 -1.69
C ALA A 150 -14.67 -64.02 -1.14
N HIS A 151 -15.76 -63.39 -0.70
CA HIS A 151 -16.97 -64.08 -0.25
C HIS A 151 -17.67 -64.82 -1.38
N GLU A 152 -17.76 -64.22 -2.57
CA GLU A 152 -18.30 -64.89 -3.75
C GLU A 152 -17.47 -66.11 -4.14
N GLN A 153 -16.14 -66.02 -4.07
CA GLN A 153 -15.27 -67.16 -4.33
C GLN A 153 -15.53 -68.29 -3.32
N LYS A 154 -15.52 -67.99 -2.02
CA LYS A 154 -15.84 -68.98 -0.97
C LYS A 154 -17.22 -69.61 -1.16
N ASN A 155 -18.22 -68.81 -1.55
CA ASN A 155 -19.56 -69.31 -1.83
C ASN A 155 -19.55 -70.29 -3.02
N ARG A 156 -18.88 -69.94 -4.13
CA ARG A 156 -18.72 -70.85 -5.28
C ARG A 156 -18.04 -72.16 -4.89
N GLU A 157 -16.99 -72.10 -4.08
CA GLU A 157 -16.27 -73.28 -3.61
C GLU A 157 -17.14 -74.13 -2.66
N MET A 158 -17.92 -73.51 -1.78
CA MET A 158 -18.87 -74.19 -0.88
C MET A 158 -20.01 -74.86 -1.64
N TYR A 159 -20.53 -74.20 -2.67
CA TYR A 159 -21.52 -74.78 -3.57
C TYR A 159 -20.96 -75.99 -4.32
N ALA A 160 -19.75 -75.88 -4.87
CA ALA A 160 -19.08 -76.99 -5.55
C ALA A 160 -18.84 -78.18 -4.61
N LEU A 161 -18.40 -77.92 -3.36
CA LEU A 161 -18.23 -78.93 -2.34
C LEU A 161 -19.56 -79.62 -1.99
N GLY A 162 -20.64 -78.87 -1.83
CA GLY A 162 -21.98 -79.40 -1.59
C GLY A 162 -22.44 -80.32 -2.72
N MET A 163 -22.22 -79.92 -3.97
CA MET A 163 -22.52 -80.76 -5.14
C MET A 163 -21.66 -82.03 -5.19
N GLU A 164 -20.37 -81.96 -4.81
CA GLU A 164 -19.51 -83.15 -4.71
C GLU A 164 -20.06 -84.16 -3.68
N ILE A 165 -20.49 -83.68 -2.51
CA ILE A 165 -21.10 -84.51 -1.45
C ILE A 165 -22.36 -85.20 -1.97
N LEU A 166 -23.27 -84.45 -2.62
CA LEU A 166 -24.51 -84.99 -3.18
C LEU A 166 -24.24 -86.06 -4.26
N GLU A 167 -23.29 -85.80 -5.16
CA GLU A 167 -22.92 -86.74 -6.22
C GLU A 167 -22.31 -88.02 -5.66
N ARG A 168 -21.46 -87.93 -4.62
CA ARG A 168 -20.93 -89.10 -3.93
C ARG A 168 -22.02 -89.88 -3.19
N TYR A 169 -22.96 -89.20 -2.53
CA TYR A 169 -24.10 -89.84 -1.88
C TYR A 169 -24.98 -90.61 -2.88
N LYS A 170 -25.25 -90.01 -4.05
CA LYS A 170 -25.97 -90.65 -5.16
C LYS A 170 -25.24 -91.91 -5.66
N LYS A 171 -23.93 -91.83 -5.93
CA LYS A 171 -23.12 -92.98 -6.35
C LYS A 171 -23.08 -94.07 -5.28
N PHE A 172 -23.02 -93.68 -4.01
CA PHE A 172 -23.06 -94.61 -2.89
C PHE A 172 -24.40 -95.34 -2.79
N GLY A 173 -25.53 -94.64 -2.94
CA GLY A 173 -26.85 -95.25 -2.94
C GLY A 173 -27.06 -96.26 -4.07
N LEU A 174 -26.46 -96.02 -5.24
CA LEU A 174 -26.58 -96.90 -6.40
C LEU A 174 -25.59 -98.09 -6.39
N GLY A 175 -24.35 -97.87 -5.95
CA GLY A 175 -23.31 -98.92 -5.92
C GLY A 175 -23.41 -99.82 -4.68
N THR A 176 -23.80 -99.28 -3.53
CA THR A 176 -23.85 -100.04 -2.27
C THR A 176 -25.12 -100.87 -2.17
N ALA A 177 -26.27 -100.40 -2.69
CA ALA A 177 -27.50 -101.20 -2.73
C ALA A 177 -27.34 -102.52 -3.48
N LEU A 178 -26.40 -102.60 -4.45
CA LEU A 178 -26.07 -103.82 -5.17
C LEU A 178 -25.14 -104.77 -4.38
N LEU A 179 -24.37 -104.25 -3.40
CA LEU A 179 -23.47 -105.02 -2.53
C LEU A 179 -24.04 -105.28 -1.11
N SER A 180 -25.22 -104.74 -0.78
CA SER A 180 -25.88 -104.78 0.55
C SER A 180 -26.33 -106.16 1.08
N ARG A 181 -25.70 -107.26 0.66
CA ARG A 181 -25.96 -108.58 1.27
C ARG A 181 -25.08 -108.91 2.46
N GLU A 182 -24.11 -108.07 2.83
CA GLU A 182 -23.34 -108.25 4.06
C GLU A 182 -23.34 -107.01 4.97
N PRO A 183 -23.53 -107.20 6.29
CA PRO A 183 -23.79 -106.12 7.23
C PRO A 183 -22.51 -105.34 7.56
N PHE A 184 -22.57 -104.02 7.35
CA PHE A 184 -21.72 -102.96 7.92
C PHE A 184 -20.56 -103.40 8.83
N VAL A 185 -19.48 -103.93 8.24
CA VAL A 185 -18.25 -104.26 8.97
C VAL A 185 -17.54 -102.96 9.36
N GLY A 186 -16.93 -102.89 10.55
CA GLY A 186 -16.37 -101.67 11.14
C GLY A 186 -15.44 -100.83 10.25
N SER A 187 -14.82 -101.43 9.24
CA SER A 187 -14.02 -100.72 8.22
C SER A 187 -14.82 -99.69 7.41
N MET A 188 -16.11 -99.95 7.14
CA MET A 188 -16.99 -99.03 6.42
C MET A 188 -17.40 -97.84 7.30
N ARG A 189 -17.61 -98.09 8.60
CA ARG A 189 -17.88 -97.05 9.60
C ARG A 189 -16.71 -96.07 9.69
N VAL A 190 -15.47 -96.56 9.77
CA VAL A 190 -14.27 -95.71 9.81
C VAL A 190 -14.14 -94.86 8.54
N LYS A 191 -14.41 -95.43 7.35
CA LYS A 191 -14.41 -94.67 6.09
C LYS A 191 -15.44 -93.55 6.08
N PHE A 192 -16.66 -93.80 6.58
CA PHE A 192 -17.67 -92.76 6.73
C PHE A 192 -17.26 -91.67 7.72
N GLN A 193 -16.66 -92.06 8.84
CA GLN A 193 -16.15 -91.12 9.83
C GLN A 193 -15.07 -90.20 9.25
N ASN A 194 -14.14 -90.77 8.46
CA ASN A 194 -13.11 -90.00 7.74
C ASN A 194 -13.73 -89.04 6.72
N TYR A 195 -14.75 -89.47 5.96
CA TYR A 195 -15.42 -88.56 5.03
C TYR A 195 -16.16 -87.43 5.74
N ILE A 196 -16.88 -87.72 6.83
CA ILE A 196 -17.55 -86.69 7.63
C ILE A 196 -16.53 -85.69 8.17
N GLN A 197 -15.38 -86.18 8.65
CA GLN A 197 -14.30 -85.33 9.13
C GLN A 197 -13.67 -84.49 8.00
N ASP A 198 -13.36 -85.09 6.86
CA ASP A 198 -12.78 -84.39 5.70
C ASP A 198 -13.72 -83.30 5.15
N TYR A 199 -15.02 -83.61 5.01
CA TYR A 199 -15.99 -82.62 4.55
C TYR A 199 -16.27 -81.56 5.63
N GLY A 200 -16.31 -81.94 6.91
CA GLY A 200 -16.38 -80.99 8.02
C GLY A 200 -15.24 -79.99 7.99
N ASN A 201 -14.00 -80.47 7.84
CA ASN A 201 -12.81 -79.63 7.73
C ASN A 201 -12.88 -78.69 6.51
N LYS A 202 -13.36 -79.17 5.35
CA LYS A 202 -13.51 -78.35 4.14
C LYS A 202 -14.60 -77.28 4.27
N LEU A 203 -15.72 -77.60 4.92
CA LEU A 203 -16.79 -76.64 5.22
C LEU A 203 -16.33 -75.58 6.21
N GLU A 204 -15.58 -75.97 7.24
CA GLU A 204 -14.98 -75.02 8.19
C GLU A 204 -13.97 -74.09 7.50
N ALA A 205 -13.12 -74.63 6.62
CA ALA A 205 -12.14 -73.83 5.86
C ALA A 205 -12.79 -72.77 4.95
N GLN A 206 -13.98 -73.05 4.40
CA GLN A 206 -14.71 -72.14 3.52
C GLN A 206 -15.67 -71.22 4.25
N ARG A 207 -15.85 -71.38 5.57
CA ARG A 207 -16.69 -70.49 6.36
C ARG A 207 -16.19 -69.05 6.25
N ILE A 208 -17.12 -68.12 6.15
CA ILE A 208 -16.81 -66.69 6.20
C ILE A 208 -16.74 -66.30 7.67
N ASP A 209 -15.55 -65.95 8.15
CA ASP A 209 -15.39 -65.32 9.46
C ASP A 209 -15.49 -63.79 9.29
N PRO A 210 -16.46 -63.13 9.95
CA PRO A 210 -16.72 -61.69 9.77
C PRO A 210 -15.62 -60.79 10.35
N THR A 211 -14.70 -61.35 11.13
CA THR A 211 -13.57 -60.67 11.78
C THR A 211 -12.21 -60.96 11.14
N ALA A 212 -12.16 -61.87 10.15
CA ALA A 212 -10.89 -62.21 9.50
C ALA A 212 -10.47 -61.11 8.51
N PRO A 213 -9.23 -60.59 8.58
CA PRO A 213 -8.73 -59.64 7.59
C PRO A 213 -8.67 -60.32 6.22
N VAL A 214 -9.06 -59.60 5.18
CA VAL A 214 -9.02 -60.06 3.78
C VAL A 214 -7.55 -60.23 3.40
N THR A 215 -7.03 -61.44 3.53
CA THR A 215 -5.74 -61.79 2.95
C THR A 215 -5.92 -61.75 1.43
N ALA A 216 -5.41 -60.69 0.83
CA ALA A 216 -5.33 -60.55 -0.62
C ALA A 216 -4.56 -61.77 -1.17
N THR A 217 -5.29 -62.67 -1.82
CA THR A 217 -4.66 -63.67 -2.67
C THR A 217 -4.22 -62.91 -3.92
N ASN A 218 -2.92 -62.67 -3.99
CA ASN A 218 -2.21 -61.87 -4.98
C ASN A 218 -2.49 -62.36 -6.41
N PRO A 219 -3.14 -61.57 -7.30
CA PRO A 219 -3.20 -61.88 -8.72
C PRO A 219 -1.98 -61.27 -9.41
N ALA A 220 -0.78 -61.76 -9.09
CA ALA A 220 0.46 -61.34 -9.74
C ALA A 220 1.28 -62.56 -10.15
N ALA A 221 0.73 -63.35 -11.07
CA ALA A 221 1.46 -64.28 -11.90
C ALA A 221 0.93 -64.19 -13.34
N VAL A 222 1.02 -62.99 -13.92
CA VAL A 222 1.17 -62.85 -15.37
C VAL A 222 2.48 -62.12 -15.59
N GLN A 223 3.48 -62.92 -15.91
CA GLN A 223 4.82 -62.52 -16.28
C GLN A 223 4.79 -61.59 -17.49
N ALA A 224 5.34 -60.39 -17.36
CA ALA A 224 5.89 -59.66 -18.49
C ALA A 224 7.33 -60.15 -18.72
N PRO A 225 7.70 -60.65 -19.91
CA PRO A 225 9.10 -60.85 -20.24
C PRO A 225 9.74 -59.54 -20.68
N ALA A 226 11.03 -59.47 -20.38
CA ALA A 226 11.93 -58.35 -20.49
C ALA A 226 12.07 -57.75 -21.90
N SER A 227 12.17 -56.42 -21.92
CA SER A 227 13.20 -55.61 -22.58
C SER A 227 14.13 -56.34 -23.57
N ALA A 228 14.02 -55.99 -24.85
CA ALA A 228 15.18 -55.80 -25.72
C ALA A 228 14.86 -54.80 -26.84
N ALA A 229 15.66 -53.73 -26.87
CA ALA A 229 16.14 -53.01 -28.05
C ALA A 229 15.12 -52.34 -28.99
N THR A 230 15.05 -51.01 -28.93
CA THR A 230 15.55 -50.19 -30.05
C THR A 230 16.03 -48.83 -29.54
N ALA A 231 17.32 -48.58 -29.75
CA ALA A 231 17.91 -47.26 -29.74
C ALA A 231 17.44 -46.47 -30.99
N SER A 232 17.73 -45.16 -30.97
CA SER A 232 17.65 -44.19 -32.09
C SER A 232 16.38 -43.36 -32.18
N ALA A 233 16.49 -42.09 -31.75
CA ALA A 233 16.05 -40.86 -32.43
C ALA A 233 15.81 -39.79 -31.33
N GLU A 234 16.81 -38.99 -30.96
CA GLU A 234 17.20 -37.75 -31.63
C GLU A 234 16.31 -36.57 -31.21
N GLN A 235 16.90 -35.76 -30.31
CA GLN A 235 16.57 -34.37 -30.05
C GLN A 235 16.40 -33.59 -31.36
N PRO A 236 15.55 -32.55 -31.39
CA PRO A 236 16.18 -31.24 -31.39
C PRO A 236 15.50 -30.21 -30.50
N ALA A 237 16.34 -29.28 -30.06
CA ALA A 237 15.98 -27.99 -29.51
C ALA A 237 15.55 -27.03 -30.63
N SER A 238 14.49 -26.25 -30.42
CA SER A 238 14.29 -24.87 -30.94
C SER A 238 13.03 -24.33 -30.24
N GLN A 239 13.12 -23.35 -29.34
CA GLN A 239 13.12 -21.91 -29.63
C GLN A 239 12.10 -21.50 -30.71
N GLN A 240 10.98 -20.94 -30.26
CA GLN A 240 10.48 -19.61 -30.62
C GLN A 240 9.72 -19.02 -29.44
#